data_AF-A0A1H0CHQ2-F1
#
_entry.id   AF-A0A1H0CHQ2-F1
#
_cell.length_a   1.000
_cell.length_b   1.000
_cell.length_c   1.000
_cell.angle_alpha   90.00
_cell.angle_beta   90.00
_cell.angle_gamma   90.00
#
_symmetry.space_group_name_H-M   'P 1'
#
loop_
_entity.id
_entity.type
_entity.pdbx_description
1 polymer ?
#
loop_
_entity_poly.entity_id
_entity_poly.type
_entity_poly.pdbx_seq_one_letter_code
_entity_poly.pdbx_strand_id
1 'polypeptide(L)'
;MPLSYGKWHSVVEGDALIMRVKLKRAGHILGSNYVDVALNDTAHGNKQRVVFSGDLGAPHTPLLPVPKSPYQADVLVLESTYDNRNHECRQARGQALKAAIEQGLTNRGTVIIPAFSIGRTQELLYELETIVHAASPTSDWCSLEVIVDSPLAARSTPGAWR
;
A
#
# COMPACT_ATOMS: atom_id res chain seq x y z
N MET A 1 6.76 12.37 -18.73
CA MET A 1 6.26 13.39 -17.78
C MET A 1 5.36 12.70 -16.76
N PRO A 2 5.59 12.86 -15.44
CA PRO A 2 4.71 12.30 -14.42
C PRO A 2 3.33 13.01 -14.44
N LEU A 3 2.25 12.25 -14.26
CA LEU A 3 0.88 12.78 -14.23
C LEU A 3 0.46 13.07 -12.79
N SER A 4 -0.25 14.19 -12.59
CA SER A 4 -0.77 14.56 -11.27
C SER A 4 -2.07 13.83 -10.95
N TYR A 5 -2.23 13.48 -9.67
CA TYR A 5 -3.48 12.96 -9.13
C TYR A 5 -4.64 13.94 -9.25
N GLY A 6 -5.85 13.42 -9.41
CA GLY A 6 -7.09 14.20 -9.34
C GLY A 6 -7.41 15.02 -10.58
N LYS A 7 -6.49 15.13 -11.54
CA LYS A 7 -6.67 15.87 -12.80
C LYS A 7 -6.93 14.91 -13.96
N TRP A 8 -7.73 15.38 -14.92
CA TRP A 8 -7.94 14.68 -16.19
C TRP A 8 -6.82 15.04 -17.16
N HIS A 9 -6.24 14.02 -17.76
CA HIS A 9 -5.17 14.13 -18.76
C HIS A 9 -5.65 13.49 -20.05
N SER A 10 -5.53 14.20 -21.17
CA SER A 10 -5.86 13.62 -22.47
C SER A 10 -4.77 12.65 -22.91
N VAL A 11 -5.21 11.52 -23.47
CA VAL A 11 -4.32 10.48 -24.03
C VAL A 11 -4.56 10.35 -25.54
N VAL A 12 -5.81 10.48 -25.97
CA VAL A 12 -6.19 10.52 -27.39
C VAL A 12 -7.12 11.71 -27.61
N GLU A 13 -6.83 12.53 -28.61
CA GLU A 13 -7.63 13.67 -29.05
C GLU A 13 -7.84 13.58 -30.57
N GLY A 14 -8.67 12.63 -31.00
CA GLY A 14 -9.04 12.46 -32.39
C GLY A 14 -10.50 12.87 -32.66
N ASP A 15 -10.81 13.11 -33.92
CA ASP A 15 -12.17 13.51 -34.35
C ASP A 15 -13.23 12.44 -34.10
N ALA A 16 -12.83 11.17 -34.10
CA ALA A 16 -13.69 10.00 -33.86
C ALA A 16 -13.65 9.48 -32.41
N LEU A 17 -12.58 9.80 -31.65
CA LEU A 17 -12.37 9.27 -30.31
C LEU A 17 -11.59 10.26 -29.45
N ILE A 18 -12.14 10.59 -28.29
CA ILE A 18 -11.44 11.31 -27.23
C ILE A 18 -11.30 10.38 -26.03
N MET A 19 -10.06 10.17 -25.58
CA MET A 19 -9.74 9.39 -24.39
C MET A 19 -9.01 10.25 -23.36
N ARG A 20 -9.56 10.30 -22.14
CA ARG A 20 -8.94 11.00 -21.01
C ARG A 20 -8.79 10.05 -19.83
N VAL A 21 -7.75 10.25 -19.04
CA VAL A 21 -7.47 9.47 -17.84
C VAL A 21 -7.31 10.37 -16.62
N LYS A 22 -7.75 9.90 -15.47
CA LYS A 22 -7.57 10.58 -14.19
C LYS A 22 -7.04 9.59 -13.16
N LEU A 23 -5.85 9.89 -12.64
CA LEU A 23 -5.22 9.09 -11.61
C LEU A 23 -5.79 9.46 -10.23
N LYS A 24 -6.15 8.44 -9.45
CA LYS A 24 -6.58 8.61 -8.05
C LYS A 24 -5.77 7.64 -7.18
N ARG A 25 -5.57 7.99 -5.91
CA ARG A 25 -4.73 7.20 -5.00
C ARG A 25 -5.38 5.84 -4.72
N ALA A 26 -4.63 4.75 -4.93
CA ALA A 26 -5.08 3.40 -4.61
C ALA A 26 -4.72 2.97 -3.18
N GLY A 27 -3.69 3.58 -2.59
CA GLY A 27 -3.32 3.34 -1.19
C GLY A 27 -2.57 2.02 -0.93
N HIS A 28 -2.15 1.31 -1.98
CA HIS A 28 -1.43 0.03 -1.87
C HIS A 28 0.06 0.22 -1.52
N ILE A 29 0.75 1.05 -2.30
CA ILE A 29 2.12 1.52 -2.04
C ILE A 29 2.22 3.02 -2.34
N LEU A 30 3.34 3.65 -1.97
CA LEU A 30 3.60 5.04 -2.33
C LEU A 30 3.58 5.21 -3.86
N GLY A 31 2.76 6.14 -4.36
CA GLY A 31 2.59 6.37 -5.80
C GLY A 31 1.60 5.41 -6.49
N SER A 32 1.02 4.45 -5.78
CA SER A 32 -0.04 3.58 -6.33
C SER A 32 -1.29 4.37 -6.70
N ASN A 33 -1.90 3.99 -7.81
CA ASN A 33 -3.05 4.68 -8.35
C ASN A 33 -4.04 3.71 -8.99
N TYR A 34 -5.31 4.05 -8.90
CA TYR A 34 -6.33 3.51 -9.77
C TYR A 34 -6.64 4.55 -10.85
N VAL A 35 -7.04 4.07 -12.03
CA VAL A 35 -7.19 4.88 -13.23
C VAL A 35 -8.66 4.96 -13.61
N ASP A 36 -9.16 6.19 -13.66
CA ASP A 36 -10.49 6.51 -14.16
C ASP A 36 -10.36 6.94 -15.62
N VAL A 37 -10.92 6.16 -16.54
CA VAL A 37 -10.84 6.37 -17.99
C VAL A 37 -12.19 6.87 -18.49
N ALA A 38 -12.17 8.01 -19.17
CA ALA A 38 -13.32 8.55 -19.88
C ALA A 38 -13.09 8.41 -21.39
N LEU A 39 -13.94 7.60 -22.01
CA LEU A 39 -14.00 7.40 -23.45
C LEU A 39 -15.20 8.16 -24.01
N ASN A 40 -14.97 8.91 -25.07
CA ASN A 40 -16.01 9.57 -25.85
C ASN A 40 -15.79 9.21 -27.32
N ASP A 41 -16.55 8.24 -27.79
CA ASP A 41 -16.62 7.83 -29.19
C ASP A 41 -17.62 8.74 -29.90
N THR A 42 -17.08 9.74 -30.57
CA THR A 42 -17.87 10.76 -31.29
C THR A 42 -18.44 10.21 -32.59
N ALA A 43 -17.81 9.19 -33.19
CA ALA A 43 -18.31 8.56 -34.40
C ALA A 43 -19.60 7.75 -34.15
N HIS A 44 -19.70 7.10 -32.99
CA HIS A 44 -20.86 6.29 -32.61
C HIS A 44 -21.76 6.94 -31.54
N GLY A 45 -21.41 8.14 -31.07
CA GLY A 45 -22.18 8.90 -30.09
C GLY A 45 -22.20 8.29 -28.68
N ASN A 46 -21.19 7.49 -28.34
CA ASN A 46 -21.15 6.73 -27.10
C ASN A 46 -20.13 7.33 -26.10
N LYS A 47 -20.51 7.37 -24.82
CA LYS A 47 -19.62 7.76 -23.72
C LYS A 47 -19.56 6.64 -22.71
N GLN A 48 -18.34 6.28 -22.33
CA GLN A 48 -18.10 5.20 -21.39
C GLN A 48 -17.07 5.60 -20.33
N ARG A 49 -17.30 5.14 -19.10
CA ARG A 49 -16.40 5.25 -17.97
C ARG A 49 -15.90 3.88 -17.57
N VAL A 50 -14.61 3.66 -17.75
CA VAL A 50 -13.93 2.43 -17.35
C VAL A 50 -13.00 2.76 -16.20
N VAL A 51 -13.09 2.02 -15.09
CA VAL A 51 -12.19 2.17 -13.95
C VAL A 51 -11.33 0.93 -13.83
N PHE A 52 -10.01 1.12 -13.78
CA PHE A 52 -9.03 0.08 -13.46
C PHE A 52 -8.51 0.30 -12.06
N SER A 53 -8.69 -0.66 -11.16
CA SER A 53 -8.29 -0.50 -9.76
C SER A 53 -6.78 -0.47 -9.55
N GLY A 54 -6.03 -1.20 -10.37
CA GLY A 54 -4.70 -1.67 -9.98
C GLY A 54 -4.79 -2.46 -8.68
N ASP A 55 -3.73 -2.45 -7.89
CA ASP A 55 -3.75 -3.00 -6.54
C ASP A 55 -4.23 -1.92 -5.56
N LEU A 56 -5.23 -2.25 -4.75
CA LEU A 56 -5.84 -1.42 -3.75
C LEU A 56 -5.18 -1.66 -2.39
N GLY A 57 -5.02 -0.56 -1.65
CA GLY A 57 -4.60 -0.62 -0.27
C GLY A 57 -5.69 -1.18 0.62
N ALA A 58 -5.29 -2.00 1.59
CA ALA A 58 -6.19 -2.39 2.66
C ALA A 58 -6.64 -1.15 3.45
N PRO A 59 -7.89 -1.09 3.90
CA PRO A 59 -8.33 -0.04 4.82
C PRO A 59 -7.53 -0.13 6.12
N HIS A 60 -7.27 1.02 6.76
CA HIS A 60 -6.54 1.14 8.03
C HIS A 60 -5.03 0.83 7.99
N THR A 61 -4.36 0.97 6.84
CA THR A 61 -2.90 1.03 6.85
C THR A 61 -2.44 2.36 7.46
N PRO A 62 -1.42 2.36 8.34
CA PRO A 62 -1.00 3.56 9.07
C PRO A 62 -0.32 4.60 8.19
N LEU A 63 0.21 4.19 7.04
CA LEU A 63 1.11 5.00 6.21
C LEU A 63 0.46 5.60 4.97
N LEU A 64 -0.67 5.06 4.49
CA LEU A 64 -1.26 5.43 3.22
C LEU A 64 -2.74 5.79 3.37
N PRO A 65 -3.24 6.76 2.58
CA PRO A 65 -4.65 7.11 2.62
C PRO A 65 -5.50 5.96 2.08
N VAL A 66 -6.63 5.71 2.74
CA VAL A 66 -7.62 4.72 2.31
C VAL A 66 -8.10 5.05 0.88
N PRO A 67 -8.16 4.07 -0.04
CA PRO A 67 -8.70 4.29 -1.37
C PRO A 67 -10.14 4.81 -1.30
N LYS A 68 -10.42 5.88 -2.04
CA LYS A 68 -11.78 6.41 -2.19
C LYS A 68 -12.42 5.80 -3.42
N SER A 69 -13.63 5.28 -3.29
CA SER A 69 -14.41 4.74 -4.42
C SER A 69 -14.56 5.78 -5.54
N PRO A 70 -14.53 5.37 -6.83
CA PRO A 70 -14.91 6.26 -7.93
C PRO A 70 -16.35 6.75 -7.78
N TYR A 71 -16.66 7.91 -8.36
CA TYR A 71 -18.03 8.45 -8.37
C TYR A 71 -18.98 7.60 -9.23
N GLN A 72 -18.48 7.10 -10.36
CA GLN A 72 -19.20 6.24 -11.28
C GLN A 72 -18.21 5.37 -12.06
N ALA A 73 -18.69 4.23 -12.54
CA ALA A 73 -18.02 3.37 -13.52
C ALA A 73 -19.10 2.59 -14.29
N ASP A 74 -19.04 2.60 -15.61
CA ASP A 74 -19.88 1.71 -16.44
C ASP A 74 -19.24 0.32 -16.52
N VAL A 75 -17.90 0.28 -16.51
CA VAL A 75 -17.10 -0.94 -16.41
C VAL A 75 -16.08 -0.76 -15.29
N LEU A 76 -16.02 -1.72 -14.37
CA LEU A 76 -15.03 -1.77 -13.30
C LEU A 76 -14.16 -3.01 -13.47
N VAL A 77 -12.87 -2.79 -13.70
CA VAL A 77 -11.83 -3.82 -13.70
C VAL A 77 -11.14 -3.78 -12.34
N LEU A 78 -11.48 -4.74 -11.49
CA LEU A 78 -11.04 -4.83 -10.11
C LEU A 78 -10.02 -5.94 -9.93
N GLU A 79 -9.01 -5.72 -9.10
CA GLU A 79 -8.10 -6.77 -8.65
C GLU A 79 -8.83 -7.83 -7.80
N SER A 80 -8.21 -8.99 -7.64
CA SER A 80 -8.78 -10.14 -6.91
C SER A 80 -7.75 -10.83 -6.00
N THR A 81 -6.69 -10.13 -5.59
CA THR A 81 -5.55 -10.73 -4.84
C THR A 81 -5.97 -11.47 -3.58
N TYR A 82 -6.98 -10.97 -2.87
CA TYR A 82 -7.47 -11.57 -1.61
C TYR A 82 -8.85 -12.23 -1.74
N ASP A 83 -9.43 -12.30 -2.94
CA ASP A 83 -10.75 -12.87 -3.29
C ASP A 83 -11.62 -13.32 -2.10
N ASN A 84 -11.37 -14.53 -1.57
CA ASN A 84 -12.17 -15.16 -0.50
C ASN A 84 -11.48 -15.20 0.89
N ARG A 85 -10.53 -14.31 1.17
CA ARG A 85 -9.80 -14.25 2.44
C ARG A 85 -10.07 -12.94 3.16
N ASN A 86 -10.68 -13.05 4.34
CA ASN A 86 -10.82 -11.89 5.22
C ASN A 86 -9.46 -11.53 5.83
N HIS A 87 -9.22 -10.23 5.91
CA HIS A 87 -8.05 -9.71 6.60
C HIS A 87 -8.22 -9.90 8.11
N GLU A 88 -7.21 -10.50 8.74
CA GLU A 88 -7.13 -10.53 10.20
C GLU A 88 -7.04 -9.10 10.74
N CYS A 89 -7.68 -8.86 11.89
CA CYS A 89 -7.59 -7.56 12.55
C CYS A 89 -6.12 -7.19 12.82
N ARG A 90 -5.80 -5.89 12.67
CA ARG A 90 -4.46 -5.35 12.93
C ARG A 90 -3.90 -5.78 14.29
N GLN A 91 -4.74 -5.85 15.31
CA GLN A 91 -4.33 -6.30 16.65
C GLN A 91 -3.82 -7.74 16.66
N ALA A 92 -4.52 -8.66 15.98
CA ALA A 92 -4.12 -10.06 15.89
C ALA A 92 -2.77 -10.21 15.15
N ARG A 93 -2.59 -9.45 14.06
CA ARG A 93 -1.32 -9.43 13.31
C ARG A 93 -0.15 -8.91 14.16
N GLY A 94 -0.37 -7.84 14.94
CA GLY A 94 0.62 -7.31 15.87
C GLY A 94 0.99 -8.32 16.97
N GLN A 95 0.00 -9.04 17.52
CA GLN A 95 0.25 -10.10 18.50
C GLN A 95 1.03 -11.28 17.90
N ALA A 96 0.72 -11.70 16.67
CA ALA A 96 1.46 -12.76 15.98
C ALA A 96 2.92 -12.38 15.73
N LEU A 97 3.16 -11.13 15.28
CA LEU A 97 4.52 -10.60 15.13
C LEU A 97 5.27 -10.60 16.46
N LYS A 98 4.62 -10.09 17.52
CA LYS A 98 5.18 -10.05 18.87
C LYS A 98 5.60 -11.45 19.35
N ALA A 99 4.71 -12.42 19.22
CA ALA A 99 4.94 -13.80 19.64
C ALA A 99 6.10 -14.46 18.86
N ALA A 100 6.18 -14.23 17.54
CA ALA A 100 7.26 -14.75 16.72
C ALA A 100 8.64 -14.20 17.15
N ILE A 101 8.70 -12.92 17.51
CA ILE A 101 9.94 -12.29 18.00
C ILE A 101 10.31 -12.78 19.40
N GLU A 102 9.35 -12.85 20.33
CA GLU A 102 9.59 -13.38 21.68
C GLU A 102 10.08 -14.83 21.66
N GLN A 103 9.57 -15.64 20.74
CA GLN A 103 10.08 -16.99 20.51
C GLN A 103 11.54 -16.98 20.04
N GLY A 104 11.90 -16.08 19.12
CA GLY A 104 13.28 -15.90 18.67
C GLY A 104 14.22 -15.47 19.81
N LEU A 105 13.78 -14.49 20.63
CA LEU A 105 14.52 -14.00 21.80
C LEU A 105 14.74 -15.11 22.84
N THR A 106 13.70 -15.90 23.15
CA THR A 106 13.78 -17.03 24.09
C THR A 106 14.84 -18.05 23.65
N ASN A 107 14.94 -18.29 22.34
CA ASN A 107 15.92 -19.21 21.76
C ASN A 107 17.32 -18.60 21.61
N ARG A 108 17.52 -17.33 21.99
CA ARG A 108 18.72 -16.52 21.70
C ARG A 108 19.12 -16.59 20.22
N GLY A 109 18.12 -16.66 19.34
CA GLY A 109 18.28 -16.79 17.90
C GLY A 109 18.03 -15.47 17.17
N THR A 110 18.21 -15.50 15.85
CA THR A 110 17.91 -14.38 14.96
C THR A 110 16.57 -14.63 14.25
N VAL A 111 15.72 -13.60 14.18
CA VAL A 111 14.47 -13.64 13.41
C VAL A 111 14.71 -12.95 12.06
N ILE A 112 14.53 -13.69 10.96
CA ILE A 112 14.66 -13.16 9.61
C ILE A 112 13.26 -12.97 9.01
N ILE A 113 12.93 -11.73 8.63
CA ILE A 113 11.64 -11.40 8.03
C ILE A 113 11.86 -10.95 6.58
N PRO A 114 11.54 -11.79 5.57
CA PRO A 114 11.60 -11.38 4.18
C PRO A 114 10.45 -10.41 3.87
N ALA A 115 10.79 -9.22 3.39
CA ALA A 115 9.80 -8.20 3.04
C ALA A 115 10.25 -7.36 1.84
N PHE A 116 9.29 -6.90 1.05
CA PHE A 116 9.57 -5.89 0.02
C PHE A 116 9.96 -4.56 0.66
N SER A 117 11.03 -3.96 0.14
CA SER A 117 11.66 -2.76 0.69
C SER A 117 10.78 -1.49 0.67
N ILE A 118 9.69 -1.48 -0.09
CA ILE A 118 8.71 -0.39 -0.15
C ILE A 118 7.32 -0.95 0.19
N GLY A 119 6.58 -0.22 1.01
CA GLY A 119 5.31 -0.64 1.61
C GLY A 119 5.52 -1.50 2.85
N ARG A 120 5.81 -2.78 2.66
CA ARG A 120 5.76 -3.79 3.74
C ARG A 120 6.85 -3.63 4.79
N THR A 121 8.08 -3.29 4.41
CA THR A 121 9.13 -2.98 5.38
C THR A 121 8.74 -1.80 6.27
N GLN A 122 8.16 -0.72 5.73
CA GLN A 122 7.76 0.43 6.57
C GLN A 122 6.61 0.07 7.52
N GLU A 123 5.63 -0.72 7.08
CA GLU A 123 4.56 -1.22 7.95
C GLU A 123 5.12 -2.06 9.10
N LEU A 124 6.05 -2.97 8.82
CA LEU A 124 6.70 -3.79 9.85
C LEU A 124 7.46 -2.95 10.88
N LEU A 125 8.25 -1.97 10.43
CA LEU A 125 9.00 -1.09 11.32
C LEU A 125 8.08 -0.28 12.23
N TYR A 126 6.95 0.20 11.70
CA TYR A 126 5.95 0.91 12.50
C TYR A 126 5.28 0.02 13.56
N GLU A 127 4.97 -1.24 13.22
CA GLU A 127 4.44 -2.19 14.21
C GLU A 127 5.49 -2.54 15.29
N LEU A 128 6.75 -2.72 14.89
CA LEU A 128 7.86 -2.97 15.81
C LEU A 128 8.06 -1.81 16.79
N GLU A 129 8.10 -0.57 16.28
CA GLU A 129 8.20 0.63 17.10
C GLU A 129 7.04 0.71 18.12
N THR A 130 5.82 0.41 17.67
CA THR A 130 4.64 0.38 18.54
C THR A 130 4.77 -0.65 19.66
N ILE A 131 5.30 -1.84 19.36
CA ILE A 131 5.50 -2.91 20.35
C ILE A 131 6.59 -2.52 21.34
N VAL A 132 7.74 -2.01 20.86
CA VAL A 132 8.87 -1.59 21.70
C VAL A 132 8.46 -0.44 22.62
N HIS A 133 7.73 0.55 22.10
CA HIS A 133 7.26 1.69 22.88
C HIS A 133 6.28 1.29 24.00
N ALA A 134 5.48 0.24 23.77
CA ALA A 134 4.54 -0.28 24.77
C ALA A 134 5.19 -1.26 25.77
N ALA A 135 6.44 -1.69 25.54
CA ALA A 135 7.12 -2.66 26.38
C ALA A 135 7.65 -2.05 27.67
N SER A 136 7.84 -2.88 28.70
CA SER A 136 8.49 -2.44 29.95
C SER A 136 9.93 -2.01 29.65
N PRO A 137 10.45 -0.93 30.26
CA PRO A 137 11.85 -0.51 30.13
C PRO A 137 12.87 -1.59 30.50
N THR A 138 12.45 -2.60 31.27
CA THR A 138 13.28 -3.73 31.72
C THR A 138 13.16 -4.98 30.86
N SER A 139 12.37 -4.93 29.78
CA SER A 139 12.15 -6.10 28.91
C SER A 139 13.23 -6.24 27.85
N ASP A 140 13.39 -7.46 27.33
CA ASP A 140 14.34 -7.77 26.24
C ASP A 140 14.02 -7.03 24.93
N TRP A 141 12.83 -6.43 24.83
CA TRP A 141 12.45 -5.56 23.71
C TRP A 141 13.29 -4.28 23.64
N CYS A 142 13.80 -3.79 24.76
CA CYS A 142 14.62 -2.57 24.79
C CYS A 142 16.06 -2.79 24.31
N SER A 143 16.53 -4.04 24.29
CA SER A 143 17.85 -4.43 23.78
C SER A 143 17.79 -5.09 22.39
N LEU A 144 16.60 -5.15 21.78
CA LEU A 144 16.39 -5.74 20.46
C LEU A 144 17.08 -4.92 19.37
N GLU A 145 18.03 -5.52 18.68
CA GLU A 145 18.67 -4.94 17.49
C GLU A 145 17.84 -5.26 16.24
N VAL A 146 17.40 -4.22 15.52
CA VAL A 146 16.62 -4.34 14.28
C VAL A 146 17.45 -3.86 13.11
N ILE A 147 17.92 -4.80 12.28
CA ILE A 147 18.73 -4.51 11.08
C ILE A 147 17.85 -4.55 9.84
N VAL A 148 17.88 -3.49 9.04
CA VAL A 148 17.18 -3.41 7.75
C VAL A 148 18.20 -3.47 6.62
N ASP A 149 18.37 -4.66 6.04
CA ASP A 149 19.29 -4.87 4.91
C ASP A 149 18.61 -4.54 3.57
N SER A 150 18.35 -3.26 3.33
CA SER A 150 17.93 -2.76 2.01
C SER A 150 18.35 -1.31 1.78
N PRO A 151 19.21 -1.04 0.78
CA PRO A 151 19.57 0.32 0.40
C PRO A 151 18.36 1.19 0.04
N LEU A 152 17.27 0.58 -0.44
CA LEU A 152 16.06 1.27 -0.85
C LEU A 152 15.16 1.60 0.34
N ALA A 153 15.04 0.68 1.30
CA ALA A 153 14.33 0.92 2.55
C ALA A 153 15.04 2.01 3.38
N ALA A 154 16.37 1.93 3.52
CA ALA A 154 17.17 2.92 4.24
C ALA A 154 17.03 4.34 3.67
N ARG A 155 16.94 4.50 2.34
CA ARG A 155 16.70 5.79 1.69
C ARG A 155 15.26 6.29 1.84
N SER A 156 14.30 5.39 2.03
CA SER A 156 12.87 5.69 2.12
C SER A 156 12.41 5.96 3.57
N THR A 157 13.24 5.65 4.56
CA THR A 157 13.08 6.00 6.00
C THR A 157 14.39 6.56 6.56
N PRO A 158 14.80 7.81 6.22
CA PRO A 158 16.02 8.40 6.75
C PRO A 158 15.94 8.62 8.27
N GLY A 159 16.85 8.01 9.03
CA GLY A 159 17.10 8.36 10.44
C GLY A 159 16.35 7.54 11.50
N ALA A 160 15.56 6.54 11.14
CA ALA A 160 14.74 5.80 12.10
C ALA A 160 15.42 4.58 12.74
N TRP A 161 16.46 4.01 12.11
CA TRP A 161 17.04 2.74 12.57
C TRP A 161 18.55 2.71 12.34
N ARG A 162 19.31 2.62 13.43
CA ARG A 162 20.73 2.31 13.51
C ARG A 162 20.93 1.28 14.61
#